data_AF-A0A538QNR4-F1
#
_entry.id   AF-A0A538QNR4-F1
#
_cell.length_a   1.000
_cell.length_b   1.000
_cell.length_c   1.000
_cell.angle_alpha   90.00
_cell.angle_beta   90.00
_cell.angle_gamma   90.00
#
_symmetry.space_group_name_H-M   'P 1'
#
loop_
_entity.id
_entity.type
_entity.pdbx_description
1 polymer ?
#
loop_
_entity_poly.entity_id
_entity_poly.type
_entity_poly.pdbx_seq_one_letter_code
_entity_poly.pdbx_strand_id
1 'polypeptide(L)'
;MSKTMTLSSISLIRDLQELALQISAVPQHADALRAAFQGQSIAHAFITHLDANRHVCAMAATVANIKAQVVPQDGLGATVESVSELVLRAQRRIVLTELDALRDIASEPSTRGRLTALAFSPFEQLEDWIGHVGHEVNGIAQWWIDYRGQLDERAEYRAALRKAHAAMRYMAERSKATPFLLDAMVRTDWPALQAPCSRISVALTIPIDVDPDMPIVVVVPRSSEVAAGGPS
;
A
#
# COMPACT_ATOMS: atom_id res chain seq x y z
N MET A 1 -28.83 -13.12 4.19
CA MET A 1 -27.58 -13.43 3.45
C MET A 1 -27.00 -12.12 2.96
N SER A 2 -26.00 -11.58 3.66
CA SER A 2 -25.30 -10.37 3.19
C SER A 2 -24.44 -10.74 1.99
N LYS A 3 -24.65 -10.05 0.88
CA LYS A 3 -23.85 -10.16 -0.34
C LYS A 3 -22.42 -9.77 0.03
N THR A 4 -21.52 -10.75 0.13
CA THR A 4 -20.09 -10.49 0.34
C THR A 4 -19.65 -9.58 -0.79
N MET A 5 -19.35 -8.30 -0.51
CA MET A 5 -18.81 -7.40 -1.52
C MET A 5 -17.47 -7.98 -1.94
N THR A 6 -17.41 -8.52 -3.14
CA THR A 6 -16.17 -8.99 -3.75
C THR A 6 -15.22 -7.80 -3.87
N LEU A 7 -14.04 -7.94 -3.30
CA LEU A 7 -12.99 -6.92 -3.38
C LEU A 7 -12.62 -6.70 -4.84
N SER A 8 -12.63 -5.44 -5.28
CA SER A 8 -12.14 -5.06 -6.60
C SER A 8 -10.68 -4.65 -6.50
N SER A 9 -9.77 -5.54 -6.91
CA SER A 9 -8.33 -5.23 -6.95
C SER A 9 -8.03 -3.99 -7.78
N ILE A 10 -8.78 -3.75 -8.87
CA ILE A 10 -8.61 -2.57 -9.71
C ILE A 10 -8.89 -1.28 -8.93
N SER A 11 -10.00 -1.24 -8.19
CA SER A 11 -10.33 -0.07 -7.37
C SER A 11 -9.28 0.14 -6.29
N LEU A 12 -8.86 -0.93 -5.61
CA LEU A 12 -7.88 -0.85 -4.54
C LEU A 12 -6.49 -0.42 -5.05
N ILE A 13 -6.06 -0.92 -6.21
CA ILE A 13 -4.81 -0.48 -6.86
C ILE A 13 -4.88 1.03 -7.17
N ARG A 14 -5.99 1.50 -7.74
CA ARG A 14 -6.17 2.92 -8.04
C ARG A 14 -6.09 3.77 -6.77
N ASP A 15 -6.77 3.36 -5.70
CA ASP A 15 -6.76 4.10 -4.44
C ASP A 15 -5.35 4.10 -3.81
N LEU A 16 -4.58 3.01 -3.94
CA LEU A 16 -3.19 2.96 -3.50
C LEU A 16 -2.28 3.85 -4.35
N GLN A 17 -2.47 3.91 -5.67
CA GLN A 17 -1.72 4.80 -6.55
C GLN A 17 -2.02 6.27 -6.25
N GLU A 18 -3.29 6.61 -6.03
CA GLU A 18 -3.70 7.94 -5.58
C GLU A 18 -3.05 8.30 -4.24
N LEU A 19 -3.06 7.37 -3.27
CA LEU A 19 -2.40 7.58 -1.99
C LEU A 19 -0.89 7.81 -2.15
N ALA A 20 -0.23 7.04 -3.02
CA ALA A 20 1.20 7.22 -3.31
C ALA A 20 1.49 8.63 -3.89
N LEU A 21 0.66 9.08 -4.83
CA LEU A 21 0.75 10.44 -5.39
C LEU A 21 0.55 11.50 -4.31
N GLN A 22 -0.47 11.33 -3.46
CA GLN A 22 -0.76 12.26 -2.36
C GLN A 22 0.42 12.36 -1.39
N ILE A 23 0.98 11.22 -0.95
CA ILE A 23 2.15 11.18 -0.06
C ILE A 23 3.35 11.88 -0.69
N SER A 24 3.61 11.64 -1.99
CA SER A 24 4.74 12.26 -2.69
C SER A 24 4.64 13.79 -2.81
N ALA A 25 3.42 14.34 -2.74
CA ALA A 25 3.17 15.78 -2.80
C ALA A 25 3.28 16.48 -1.44
N VAL A 26 3.33 15.73 -0.31
CA VAL A 26 3.38 16.30 1.04
C VAL A 26 4.56 17.28 1.23
N PRO A 27 5.80 16.99 0.79
CA PRO A 27 6.92 17.94 0.94
C PRO A 27 6.65 19.29 0.26
N GLN A 28 6.02 19.27 -0.92
CA GLN A 28 5.71 20.50 -1.67
C GLN A 28 4.69 21.35 -0.92
N HIS A 29 3.65 20.73 -0.34
CA HIS A 29 2.67 21.44 0.50
C HIS A 29 3.32 21.99 1.78
N ALA A 30 4.24 21.25 2.41
CA ALA A 30 4.96 21.70 3.59
C ALA A 30 5.88 22.90 3.30
N ASP A 31 6.61 22.86 2.18
CA ASP A 31 7.48 23.95 1.75
C ASP A 31 6.68 25.20 1.35
N ALA A 32 5.55 25.03 0.66
CA ALA A 32 4.64 26.13 0.33
C ALA A 32 4.09 26.80 1.60
N LEU A 33 3.66 26.01 2.59
CA LEU A 33 3.24 26.55 3.90
C LEU A 33 4.37 27.33 4.57
N ARG A 34 5.58 26.75 4.62
CA ARG A 34 6.74 27.39 5.24
C ARG A 34 7.06 28.74 4.56
N ALA A 35 7.08 28.78 3.24
CA ALA A 35 7.31 30.00 2.47
C ALA A 35 6.20 31.04 2.71
N ALA A 36 4.94 30.61 2.74
CA ALA A 36 3.81 31.52 2.94
C ALA A 36 3.81 32.16 4.33
N PHE A 37 4.23 31.42 5.37
CA PHE A 37 4.40 31.96 6.73
C PHE A 37 5.66 32.83 6.91
N GLN A 38 6.65 32.71 6.02
CA GLN A 38 7.82 33.60 5.99
C GLN A 38 7.54 34.88 5.18
N GLY A 39 6.56 34.85 4.28
CA GLY A 39 6.10 36.02 3.53
C GLY A 39 5.31 37.02 4.38
N GLN A 40 5.19 38.25 3.89
CA GLN A 40 4.41 39.32 4.54
C GLN A 40 2.92 39.35 4.12
N SER A 41 2.49 38.45 3.23
CA SER A 41 1.11 38.44 2.71
C SER A 41 0.22 37.45 3.46
N ILE A 42 -0.65 37.99 4.32
CA ILE A 42 -1.65 37.21 5.07
C ILE A 42 -2.61 36.46 4.12
N ALA A 43 -3.03 37.11 3.03
CA ALA A 43 -3.93 36.51 2.04
C ALA A 43 -3.29 35.28 1.37
N HIS A 44 -2.00 35.35 1.05
CA HIS A 44 -1.27 34.21 0.48
C HIS A 44 -1.13 33.06 1.49
N ALA A 45 -0.79 33.36 2.75
CA ALA A 45 -0.72 32.36 3.82
C ALA A 45 -2.06 31.62 4.01
N PHE A 46 -3.17 32.34 3.96
CA PHE A 46 -4.50 31.75 4.09
C PHE A 46 -4.85 30.79 2.92
N ILE A 47 -4.60 31.21 1.67
CA ILE A 47 -4.86 30.35 0.50
C ILE A 47 -4.02 29.08 0.56
N THR A 48 -2.72 29.20 0.84
CA THR A 48 -1.82 28.05 0.95
C THR A 48 -2.23 27.10 2.08
N HIS A 49 -2.75 27.64 3.19
CA HIS A 49 -3.31 26.83 4.27
C HIS A 49 -4.55 26.04 3.83
N LEU A 50 -5.48 26.66 3.11
CA LEU A 50 -6.66 25.98 2.57
C LEU A 50 -6.29 24.85 1.60
N ASP A 51 -5.30 25.07 0.74
CA ASP A 51 -4.83 24.04 -0.21
C ASP A 51 -4.17 22.86 0.51
N ALA A 52 -3.32 23.13 1.50
CA ALA A 52 -2.73 22.07 2.33
C ALA A 52 -3.80 21.28 3.11
N ASN A 53 -4.81 21.97 3.66
CA ASN A 53 -5.92 21.32 4.36
C ASN A 53 -6.75 20.44 3.41
N ARG A 54 -7.07 20.95 2.20
CA ARG A 54 -7.77 20.16 1.17
C ARG A 54 -6.98 18.90 0.81
N HIS A 55 -5.67 19.01 0.67
CA HIS A 55 -4.80 17.87 0.39
C HIS A 55 -4.86 16.82 1.52
N VAL A 56 -4.72 17.24 2.78
CA VAL A 56 -4.82 16.32 3.94
C VAL A 56 -6.19 15.65 4.01
N CYS A 57 -7.29 16.38 3.77
CA CYS A 57 -8.64 15.81 3.72
C CYS A 57 -8.79 14.77 2.60
N ALA A 58 -8.25 15.05 1.41
CA ALA A 58 -8.26 14.10 0.30
C ALA A 58 -7.49 12.82 0.66
N MET A 59 -6.30 12.95 1.26
CA MET A 59 -5.50 11.83 1.72
C MET A 59 -6.21 10.99 2.79
N ALA A 60 -6.85 11.65 3.77
CA ALA A 60 -7.64 10.96 4.79
C ALA A 60 -8.82 10.18 4.19
N ALA A 61 -9.48 10.74 3.17
CA ALA A 61 -10.56 10.05 2.45
C ALA A 61 -10.05 8.82 1.68
N THR A 62 -8.91 8.94 0.99
CA THR A 62 -8.27 7.79 0.29
C THR A 62 -7.92 6.68 1.29
N VAL A 63 -7.30 7.02 2.42
CA VAL A 63 -6.96 6.07 3.50
C VAL A 63 -8.21 5.39 4.04
N ALA A 64 -9.29 6.14 4.29
CA ALA A 64 -10.55 5.57 4.76
C ALA A 64 -11.16 4.58 3.74
N ASN A 65 -11.11 4.91 2.45
CA ASN A 65 -11.60 4.04 1.38
C ASN A 65 -10.80 2.74 1.26
N ILE A 66 -9.47 2.82 1.35
CA ILE A 66 -8.60 1.63 1.37
C ILE A 66 -8.93 0.78 2.60
N LYS A 67 -9.04 1.40 3.78
CA LYS A 67 -9.36 0.71 5.03
C LYS A 67 -10.70 -0.03 4.95
N ALA A 68 -11.73 0.60 4.40
CA ALA A 68 -13.06 0.02 4.25
C ALA A 68 -13.08 -1.20 3.32
N GLN A 69 -12.22 -1.23 2.31
CA GLN A 69 -12.09 -2.36 1.38
C GLN A 69 -11.27 -3.52 1.99
N VAL A 70 -10.22 -3.20 2.75
CA VAL A 70 -9.19 -4.17 3.16
C VAL A 70 -9.50 -4.81 4.52
N VAL A 71 -9.71 -3.99 5.55
CA VAL A 71 -9.76 -4.45 6.95
C VAL A 71 -10.85 -5.50 7.22
N PRO A 72 -12.06 -5.42 6.64
CA PRO A 72 -13.09 -6.43 6.89
C PRO A 72 -12.77 -7.83 6.35
N GLN A 73 -11.81 -7.96 5.43
CA GLN A 73 -11.61 -9.18 4.65
C GLN A 73 -10.20 -9.78 4.73
N ASP A 74 -9.25 -9.09 5.35
CA ASP A 74 -7.84 -9.53 5.32
C ASP A 74 -7.45 -10.53 6.42
N GLY A 75 -8.32 -10.73 7.43
CA GLY A 75 -8.09 -11.66 8.53
C GLY A 75 -7.06 -11.20 9.56
N LEU A 76 -6.62 -9.93 9.53
CA LEU A 76 -5.56 -9.41 10.40
C LEU A 76 -6.09 -8.50 11.52
N GLY A 77 -7.41 -8.53 11.80
CA GLY A 77 -8.06 -7.76 12.87
C GLY A 77 -8.39 -6.30 12.50
N ALA A 78 -9.20 -5.63 13.32
CA ALA A 78 -9.74 -4.30 12.98
C ALA A 78 -8.73 -3.14 13.13
N THR A 79 -7.69 -3.34 13.94
CA THR A 79 -6.69 -2.31 14.25
C THR A 79 -5.70 -2.16 13.10
N VAL A 80 -5.40 -0.90 12.75
CA VAL A 80 -4.38 -0.49 11.78
C VAL A 80 -3.62 0.66 12.43
N GLU A 81 -2.30 0.50 12.64
CA GLU A 81 -1.52 1.47 13.43
C GLU A 81 -0.79 2.50 12.56
N SER A 82 -0.67 2.25 11.26
CA SER A 82 -0.04 3.16 10.32
C SER A 82 -0.58 3.04 8.89
N VAL A 83 -0.36 4.09 8.09
CA VAL A 83 -0.63 4.07 6.64
C VAL A 83 0.25 3.00 5.96
N SER A 84 1.50 2.85 6.40
CA SER A 84 2.43 1.85 5.87
C SER A 84 1.92 0.41 6.09
N GLU A 85 1.36 0.12 7.27
CA GLU A 85 0.67 -1.15 7.53
C GLU A 85 -0.55 -1.32 6.63
N LEU A 86 -1.40 -0.30 6.50
CA LEU A 86 -2.59 -0.36 5.66
C LEU A 86 -2.24 -0.73 4.22
N VAL A 87 -1.15 -0.17 3.69
CA VAL A 87 -0.67 -0.46 2.35
C VAL A 87 -0.21 -1.91 2.22
N LEU A 88 0.60 -2.43 3.15
CA LEU A 88 0.99 -3.85 3.14
C LEU A 88 -0.21 -4.78 3.18
N ARG A 89 -1.21 -4.45 4.00
CA ARG A 89 -2.47 -5.21 4.08
C ARG A 89 -3.24 -5.16 2.77
N ALA A 90 -3.30 -4.00 2.13
CA ALA A 90 -3.93 -3.83 0.82
C ALA A 90 -3.21 -4.60 -0.29
N GLN A 91 -1.87 -4.53 -0.34
CA GLN A 91 -1.04 -5.28 -1.29
C GLN A 91 -1.25 -6.78 -1.13
N ARG A 92 -1.16 -7.29 0.11
CA ARG A 92 -1.45 -8.70 0.42
C ARG A 92 -2.86 -9.08 -0.04
N ARG A 93 -3.85 -8.23 0.21
CA ARG A 93 -5.25 -8.53 -0.16
C ARG A 93 -5.44 -8.59 -1.67
N ILE A 94 -4.83 -7.68 -2.43
CA ILE A 94 -4.82 -7.72 -3.90
C ILE A 94 -4.18 -9.02 -4.36
N VAL A 95 -2.95 -9.31 -3.91
CA VAL A 95 -2.21 -10.51 -4.34
C VAL A 95 -3.04 -11.77 -4.09
N LEU A 96 -3.56 -11.97 -2.88
CA LEU A 96 -4.36 -13.15 -2.55
C LEU A 96 -5.64 -13.24 -3.41
N THR A 97 -6.30 -12.13 -3.70
CA THR A 97 -7.50 -12.11 -4.56
C THR A 97 -7.16 -12.49 -6.01
N GLU A 98 -6.03 -12.02 -6.53
CA GLU A 98 -5.59 -12.37 -7.87
C GLU A 98 -5.05 -13.81 -7.97
N LEU A 99 -4.45 -14.32 -6.90
CA LEU A 99 -4.10 -15.74 -6.81
C LEU A 99 -5.35 -16.64 -6.88
N ASP A 100 -6.42 -16.27 -6.20
CA ASP A 100 -7.70 -17.00 -6.30
C ASP A 100 -8.28 -16.93 -7.72
N ALA A 101 -8.22 -15.75 -8.37
CA ALA A 101 -8.63 -15.62 -9.77
C ALA A 101 -7.79 -16.51 -10.72
N LEU A 102 -6.48 -16.65 -10.47
CA LEU A 102 -5.62 -17.54 -11.24
C LEU A 102 -5.97 -19.02 -11.03
N ARG A 103 -6.36 -19.43 -9.81
CA ARG A 103 -6.87 -20.78 -9.54
C ARG A 103 -8.15 -21.05 -10.30
N ASP A 104 -9.07 -20.09 -10.30
CA ASP A 104 -10.33 -20.21 -11.04
C ASP A 104 -10.07 -20.43 -12.53
N ILE A 105 -9.18 -19.62 -13.13
CA ILE A 105 -8.75 -19.79 -14.53
C ILE A 105 -8.10 -21.15 -14.77
N ALA A 106 -7.29 -21.63 -13.82
CA ALA A 106 -6.61 -22.91 -13.93
C ALA A 106 -7.56 -24.12 -13.85
N SER A 107 -8.68 -23.96 -13.14
CA SER A 107 -9.71 -24.97 -13.00
C SER A 107 -10.55 -25.18 -14.27
N GLU A 108 -10.55 -24.20 -15.19
CA GLU A 108 -11.31 -24.27 -16.44
C GLU A 108 -10.73 -25.35 -17.38
N PRO A 109 -11.53 -26.35 -17.82
CA PRO A 109 -11.04 -27.41 -18.71
C PRO A 109 -10.45 -26.90 -20.04
N SER A 110 -10.96 -25.77 -20.53
CA SER A 110 -10.55 -25.10 -21.76
C SER A 110 -9.13 -24.50 -21.69
N THR A 111 -8.59 -24.24 -20.51
CA THR A 111 -7.29 -23.58 -20.32
C THR A 111 -6.14 -24.58 -20.13
N ARG A 112 -6.44 -25.85 -19.84
CA ARG A 112 -5.44 -26.89 -19.53
C ARG A 112 -4.34 -27.01 -20.58
N GLY A 113 -4.69 -27.03 -21.87
CA GLY A 113 -3.70 -27.13 -22.95
C GLY A 113 -2.81 -25.88 -23.07
N ARG A 114 -3.32 -24.70 -22.70
CA ARG A 114 -2.56 -23.45 -22.71
C ARG A 114 -1.63 -23.36 -21.50
N LEU A 115 -2.05 -23.87 -20.33
CA LEU A 115 -1.21 -23.94 -19.14
C LEU A 115 0.04 -24.81 -19.39
N THR A 116 -0.10 -25.96 -20.04
CA THR A 116 1.05 -26.84 -20.34
C THR A 116 2.10 -26.19 -21.24
N ALA A 117 1.73 -25.14 -21.99
CA ALA A 117 2.64 -24.36 -22.83
C ALA A 117 3.38 -23.23 -22.09
N LEU A 118 3.07 -23.01 -20.80
CA LEU A 118 3.75 -22.03 -19.97
C LEU A 118 5.00 -22.63 -19.33
N ALA A 119 6.07 -21.84 -19.28
CA ALA A 119 7.26 -22.19 -18.51
C ALA A 119 7.04 -21.79 -17.06
N PHE A 120 6.95 -22.78 -16.16
CA PHE A 120 6.79 -22.54 -14.72
C PHE A 120 8.10 -22.56 -13.95
N SER A 121 9.24 -22.88 -14.58
CA SER A 121 10.54 -23.01 -13.89
C SER A 121 10.85 -21.81 -12.97
N PRO A 122 11.23 -22.06 -11.70
CA PRO A 122 11.59 -23.35 -11.11
C PRO A 122 10.41 -24.17 -10.55
N PHE A 123 9.17 -23.77 -10.79
CA PHE A 123 7.97 -24.50 -10.39
C PHE A 123 7.57 -25.54 -11.44
N GLU A 124 6.89 -26.61 -11.00
CA GLU A 124 6.40 -27.65 -11.90
C GLU A 124 5.05 -27.26 -12.51
N GLN A 125 4.19 -26.62 -11.71
CA GLN A 125 2.83 -26.24 -12.10
C GLN A 125 2.45 -24.84 -11.60
N LEU A 126 1.38 -24.27 -12.19
CA LEU A 126 0.82 -23.00 -11.75
C LEU A 126 0.42 -23.03 -10.26
N GLU A 127 -0.13 -24.14 -9.77
CA GLU A 127 -0.53 -24.25 -8.36
C GLU A 127 0.66 -24.18 -7.40
N ASP A 128 1.84 -24.69 -7.78
CA ASP A 128 3.05 -24.56 -6.96
C ASP A 128 3.51 -23.11 -6.90
N TRP A 129 3.43 -22.40 -8.03
CA TRP A 129 3.72 -20.98 -8.09
C TRP A 129 2.72 -20.17 -7.24
N ILE A 130 1.43 -20.44 -7.37
CA ILE A 130 0.36 -19.80 -6.59
C ILE A 130 0.56 -20.07 -5.08
N GLY A 131 0.82 -21.32 -4.71
CA GLY A 131 1.07 -21.72 -3.33
C GLY A 131 2.29 -21.03 -2.74
N HIS A 132 3.38 -20.94 -3.51
CA HIS A 132 4.59 -20.24 -3.09
C HIS A 132 4.36 -18.74 -2.89
N VAL A 133 3.78 -18.03 -3.88
CA VAL A 133 3.49 -16.59 -3.74
C VAL A 133 2.56 -16.33 -2.58
N GLY A 134 1.51 -17.14 -2.42
CA GLY A 134 0.58 -17.06 -1.30
C GLY A 134 1.24 -17.27 0.05
N HIS A 135 2.19 -18.22 0.15
CA HIS A 135 2.97 -18.45 1.36
C HIS A 135 3.86 -17.24 1.70
N GLU A 136 4.60 -16.73 0.73
CA GLU A 136 5.53 -15.61 0.92
C GLU A 136 4.81 -14.34 1.40
N VAL A 137 3.70 -13.94 0.74
CA VAL A 137 2.96 -12.72 1.15
C VAL A 137 2.34 -12.84 2.54
N ASN A 138 1.96 -14.05 2.96
CA ASN A 138 1.50 -14.31 4.32
C ASN A 138 2.65 -14.27 5.32
N GLY A 139 3.80 -14.87 4.99
CA GLY A 139 5.00 -14.85 5.83
C GLY A 139 5.53 -13.43 6.07
N ILE A 140 5.52 -12.58 5.05
CA ILE A 140 5.91 -11.17 5.15
C ILE A 140 5.00 -10.41 6.14
N ALA A 141 3.69 -10.68 6.15
CA ALA A 141 2.77 -10.01 7.07
C ALA A 141 3.09 -10.32 8.53
N GLN A 142 3.61 -11.52 8.83
CA GLN A 142 3.96 -11.90 10.21
C GLN A 142 5.05 -11.02 10.81
N TRP A 143 5.95 -10.46 9.99
CA TRP A 143 7.12 -9.71 10.48
C TRP A 143 6.79 -8.49 11.32
N TRP A 144 5.64 -7.85 11.11
CA TRP A 144 5.23 -6.66 11.84
C TRP A 144 4.06 -6.92 12.79
N ILE A 145 3.34 -8.04 12.66
CA ILE A 145 2.20 -8.39 13.52
C ILE A 145 2.63 -8.55 14.97
N ASP A 146 3.82 -9.13 15.20
CA ASP A 146 4.33 -9.42 16.54
C ASP A 146 4.62 -8.15 17.36
N TYR A 147 4.90 -7.03 16.68
CA TYR A 147 5.20 -5.73 17.28
C TYR A 147 3.95 -4.85 17.47
N ARG A 148 2.77 -5.28 16.99
CA ARG A 148 1.55 -4.47 17.01
C ARG A 148 1.09 -4.21 18.44
N GLY A 149 0.72 -2.97 18.75
CA GLY A 149 0.18 -2.56 20.05
C GLY A 149 1.25 -2.34 21.13
N GLN A 150 2.53 -2.55 20.80
CA GLN A 150 3.64 -2.39 21.73
C GLN A 150 4.21 -0.98 21.59
N LEU A 151 3.84 -0.09 22.51
CA LEU A 151 4.25 1.32 22.48
C LEU A 151 5.77 1.50 22.59
N ASP A 152 6.44 0.60 23.30
CA ASP A 152 7.89 0.64 23.53
C ASP A 152 8.71 0.13 22.35
N GLU A 153 8.10 -0.61 21.42
CA GLU A 153 8.75 -1.24 20.25
C GLU A 153 8.39 -0.53 18.93
N ARG A 154 8.04 0.76 19.01
CA ARG A 154 7.63 1.53 17.82
C ARG A 154 8.71 1.59 16.75
N ALA A 155 9.98 1.69 17.13
CA ALA A 155 11.08 1.76 16.16
C ALA A 155 11.24 0.42 15.42
N GLU A 156 11.13 -0.69 16.14
CA GLU A 156 11.18 -2.06 15.65
C GLU A 156 10.00 -2.35 14.73
N TYR A 157 8.78 -1.98 15.13
CA TYR A 157 7.58 -2.07 14.29
C TYR A 157 7.78 -1.35 12.95
N ARG A 158 8.28 -0.11 12.98
CA ARG A 158 8.56 0.68 11.77
C ARG A 158 9.64 0.04 10.89
N ALA A 159 10.71 -0.49 11.49
CA ALA A 159 11.75 -1.22 10.78
C ALA A 159 11.21 -2.51 10.13
N ALA A 160 10.33 -3.23 10.82
CA ALA A 160 9.66 -4.41 10.31
C ALA A 160 8.75 -4.09 9.11
N LEU A 161 7.99 -2.98 9.16
CA LEU A 161 7.20 -2.50 8.03
C LEU A 161 8.07 -2.16 6.81
N ARG A 162 9.19 -1.45 7.00
CA ARG A 162 10.15 -1.16 5.90
C ARG A 162 10.70 -2.42 5.28
N LYS A 163 11.10 -3.39 6.12
CA LYS A 163 11.57 -4.70 5.67
C LYS A 163 10.49 -5.43 4.87
N ALA A 164 9.24 -5.38 5.31
CA ALA A 164 8.11 -6.01 4.63
C ALA A 164 7.84 -5.38 3.25
N HIS A 165 7.87 -4.06 3.12
CA HIS A 165 7.75 -3.37 1.82
C HIS A 165 8.87 -3.77 0.86
N ALA A 166 10.10 -3.81 1.35
CA ALA A 166 11.24 -4.24 0.54
C ALA A 166 11.09 -5.70 0.07
N ALA A 167 10.55 -6.58 0.92
CA ALA A 167 10.30 -7.98 0.57
C ALA A 167 9.17 -8.14 -0.46
N MET A 168 8.07 -7.39 -0.33
CA MET A 168 7.01 -7.36 -1.35
C MET A 168 7.55 -6.93 -2.71
N ARG A 169 8.40 -5.89 -2.74
CA ARG A 169 9.05 -5.43 -3.97
C ARG A 169 10.02 -6.48 -4.53
N TYR A 170 10.84 -7.09 -3.67
CA TYR A 170 11.75 -8.16 -4.06
C TYR A 170 11.02 -9.35 -4.69
N MET A 171 9.83 -9.70 -4.19
CA MET A 171 8.99 -10.73 -4.77
C MET A 171 8.65 -10.47 -6.24
N ALA A 172 8.31 -9.24 -6.59
CA ALA A 172 8.03 -8.88 -7.98
C ALA A 172 9.29 -8.82 -8.84
N GLU A 173 10.39 -8.29 -8.32
CA GLU A 173 11.54 -7.92 -9.15
C GLU A 173 12.61 -9.02 -9.29
N ARG A 174 12.82 -9.85 -8.26
CA ARG A 174 14.04 -10.67 -8.15
C ARG A 174 13.84 -12.03 -7.50
N SER A 175 12.60 -12.42 -7.21
CA SER A 175 12.35 -13.73 -6.61
C SER A 175 12.32 -14.82 -7.66
N LYS A 176 12.32 -16.08 -7.19
CA LYS A 176 12.06 -17.23 -8.06
C LYS A 176 10.67 -17.21 -8.71
N ALA A 177 9.71 -16.45 -8.18
CA ALA A 177 8.38 -16.29 -8.76
C ALA A 177 8.32 -15.26 -9.90
N THR A 178 9.31 -14.36 -9.99
CA THR A 178 9.36 -13.27 -10.97
C THR A 178 9.32 -13.72 -12.43
N PRO A 179 10.07 -14.75 -12.88
CA PRO A 179 10.11 -15.12 -14.30
C PRO A 179 8.74 -15.44 -14.88
N PHE A 180 7.92 -16.21 -14.15
CA PHE A 180 6.55 -16.52 -14.57
C PHE A 180 5.68 -15.26 -14.66
N LEU A 181 5.76 -14.38 -13.67
CA LEU A 181 4.97 -13.14 -13.63
C LEU A 181 5.27 -12.26 -14.86
N LEU A 182 6.55 -12.14 -15.23
CA LEU A 182 6.98 -11.38 -16.40
C LEU A 182 6.52 -12.03 -17.72
N ASP A 183 6.65 -13.35 -17.88
CA ASP A 183 6.16 -14.06 -19.08
C ASP A 183 4.64 -13.90 -19.24
N ALA A 184 3.89 -14.12 -18.17
CA ALA A 184 2.43 -14.02 -18.18
C ALA A 184 1.94 -12.60 -18.52
N MET A 185 2.65 -11.56 -18.08
CA MET A 185 2.28 -10.16 -18.35
C MET A 185 2.45 -9.74 -19.82
N VAL A 186 3.34 -10.39 -20.58
CA VAL A 186 3.57 -10.07 -22.00
C VAL A 186 2.73 -10.91 -22.96
N ARG A 187 1.99 -11.91 -22.45
CA ARG A 187 1.12 -12.76 -23.27
C ARG A 187 -0.20 -12.08 -23.63
N THR A 188 -0.19 -11.42 -24.78
CA THR A 188 -1.37 -10.74 -25.34
C THR A 188 -2.44 -11.71 -25.87
N ASP A 189 -2.08 -12.95 -26.16
CA ASP A 189 -3.01 -14.00 -26.59
C ASP A 189 -3.86 -14.53 -25.42
N TRP A 190 -3.49 -14.27 -24.17
CA TRP A 190 -4.20 -14.74 -22.98
C TRP A 190 -4.55 -13.63 -21.96
N PRO A 191 -5.48 -12.72 -22.29
CA PRO A 191 -5.84 -11.61 -21.39
C PRO A 191 -6.32 -12.05 -20.00
N ALA A 192 -7.00 -13.19 -19.90
CA ALA A 192 -7.47 -13.74 -18.63
C ALA A 192 -6.32 -14.10 -17.68
N LEU A 193 -5.18 -14.61 -18.18
CA LEU A 193 -3.97 -14.84 -17.39
C LEU A 193 -3.21 -13.54 -17.14
N GLN A 194 -3.08 -12.72 -18.18
CA GLN A 194 -2.33 -11.48 -18.16
C GLN A 194 -2.83 -10.51 -17.09
N ALA A 195 -4.16 -10.33 -16.98
CA ALA A 195 -4.74 -9.28 -16.15
C ALA A 195 -4.49 -9.50 -14.63
N PRO A 196 -4.71 -10.70 -14.05
CA PRO A 196 -4.32 -10.99 -12.68
C PRO A 196 -2.81 -10.87 -12.43
N CYS A 197 -1.98 -11.40 -13.33
CA CYS A 197 -0.52 -11.29 -13.21
C CYS A 197 -0.05 -9.83 -13.22
N SER A 198 -0.62 -9.00 -14.09
CA SER A 198 -0.34 -7.56 -14.12
C SER A 198 -0.74 -6.88 -12.81
N ARG A 199 -1.93 -7.19 -12.26
CA ARG A 199 -2.39 -6.64 -10.98
C ARG A 199 -1.53 -7.08 -9.79
N ILE A 200 -1.06 -8.33 -9.76
CA ILE A 200 -0.09 -8.82 -8.76
C ILE A 200 1.20 -8.01 -8.86
N SER A 201 1.75 -7.86 -10.06
CA SER A 201 2.98 -7.11 -10.30
C SER A 201 2.88 -5.65 -9.84
N VAL A 202 1.79 -4.97 -10.24
CA VAL A 202 1.52 -3.60 -9.78
C VAL A 202 1.40 -3.56 -8.26
N ALA A 203 0.61 -4.42 -7.63
CA ALA A 203 0.41 -4.42 -6.19
C ALA A 203 1.75 -4.54 -5.42
N LEU A 204 2.61 -5.47 -5.83
CA LEU A 204 3.91 -5.72 -5.21
C LEU A 204 4.92 -4.57 -5.40
N THR A 205 4.74 -3.72 -6.42
CA THR A 205 5.69 -2.67 -6.80
C THR A 205 5.21 -1.25 -6.51
N ILE A 206 3.99 -1.07 -6.01
CA ILE A 206 3.46 0.25 -5.65
C ILE A 206 4.47 1.01 -4.76
N PRO A 207 4.97 2.18 -5.20
CA PRO A 207 6.02 2.92 -4.51
C PRO A 207 5.41 3.76 -3.40
N ILE A 208 4.98 3.12 -2.32
CA ILE A 208 4.61 3.80 -1.08
C ILE A 208 5.79 3.65 -0.13
N ASP A 209 6.79 4.51 -0.34
CA ASP A 209 7.87 4.72 0.61
C ASP A 209 7.41 5.81 1.60
N VAL A 210 6.42 5.48 2.43
CA VAL A 210 6.16 6.29 3.61
C VAL A 210 7.33 6.02 4.53
N ASP A 211 8.26 6.96 4.65
CA ASP A 211 9.19 6.93 5.76
C ASP A 211 8.35 6.92 7.04
N PRO A 212 8.29 5.80 7.78
CA PRO A 212 7.47 5.75 8.98
C PRO A 212 8.02 6.67 10.09
N ASP A 213 9.24 7.17 9.92
CA ASP A 213 9.89 8.15 10.78
C ASP A 213 9.67 9.60 10.32
N MET A 214 8.95 9.84 9.20
CA MET A 214 8.64 11.20 8.76
C MET A 214 7.88 11.90 9.89
N PRO A 215 8.47 12.93 10.52
CA PRO A 215 7.80 13.60 11.62
C PRO A 215 6.53 14.23 11.06
N ILE A 216 5.36 13.86 11.59
CA ILE A 216 4.19 14.72 11.51
C ILE A 216 4.67 16.00 12.19
N VAL A 217 4.91 17.04 11.40
CA VAL A 217 5.50 18.30 11.84
C VAL A 217 4.81 18.70 13.15
N VAL A 218 5.53 18.52 14.26
CA VAL A 218 5.10 19.03 15.55
C VAL A 218 5.32 20.53 15.42
N VAL A 219 4.26 21.23 15.02
CA VAL A 219 4.22 22.69 15.16
C VAL A 219 4.25 22.92 16.67
N VAL A 220 5.45 23.09 17.21
CA VAL A 220 5.63 23.60 18.56
C VAL A 220 4.93 24.96 18.55
N PRO A 221 3.89 25.17 19.39
CA PRO A 221 3.30 26.49 19.53
C PRO A 221 4.44 27.46 19.84
N ARG A 222 4.59 28.53 19.06
CA ARG A 222 5.51 29.60 19.45
C ARG A 222 5.06 30.09 20.82
N SER A 223 5.86 29.83 21.85
CA SER A 223 5.76 30.49 23.15
C SER A 223 6.02 31.97 22.94
N SER A 224 5.00 32.69 22.53
CA SER A 224 5.01 34.14 22.37
C SER A 224 3.63 34.69 22.70
N GLU A 225 3.03 34.21 23.79
CA GLU A 225 1.86 34.84 24.41
C GLU A 225 1.63 34.29 25.83
N VAL A 226 2.67 34.32 26.66
CA VAL A 226 2.48 34.27 28.12
C VAL A 226 3.37 35.34 28.75
N ALA A 227 2.69 36.35 29.31
CA ALA A 227 3.17 37.34 30.26
C ALA A 227 4.06 38.50 29.75
N ALA A 228 3.47 39.39 28.95
CA ALA A 228 3.64 40.83 29.22
C ALA A 228 2.81 41.18 30.48
N GLY A 229 3.31 40.77 31.65
CA GLY A 229 2.79 41.11 32.96
C GLY A 229 3.91 41.74 33.78
N GLY A 230 4.25 42.98 33.43
CA GLY A 230 5.15 43.82 34.21
C GLY A 230 4.43 44.44 35.42
N PRO A 231 5.16 44.74 36.50
CA PRO A 231 4.59 44.99 37.83
C PRO A 231 4.00 46.40 37.96
N SER A 232 2.98 46.53 38.80
CA SER A 232 2.58 47.80 39.44
C SER A 232 2.38 47.55 40.92
#